data_AF-A0A6B2CK01-F1
#
_entry.id   AF-A0A6B2CK01-F1
#
_cell.length_a   1.000
_cell.length_b   1.000
_cell.length_c   1.000
_cell.angle_alpha   90.00
_cell.angle_beta   90.00
_cell.angle_gamma   90.00
#
_symmetry.space_group_name_H-M   'P 1'
#
loop_
_entity.id
_entity.type
_entity.pdbx_description
1 polymer ?
#
loop_
_entity_poly.entity_id
_entity_poly.type
_entity_poly.pdbx_seq_one_letter_code
_entity_poly.pdbx_strand_id
1 'polypeptide(L)' 'MSSDKWACVVCGSRNVGLIIEGKPYCGKCGSKVIRLHMYRFLNRLKQENLIDPGVRIPEP' A
#
# COMPACT_ATOMS: atom_id res chain seq x y z
N MET A 1 -0.46 -13.51 -27.08
CA MET A 1 -0.34 -13.30 -25.62
C MET A 1 -1.74 -13.47 -25.02
N SER A 2 -1.94 -14.47 -24.16
CA SER A 2 -3.25 -14.71 -23.53
C SER A 2 -3.64 -13.51 -22.68
N SER A 3 -4.86 -13.00 -22.89
CA SER A 3 -5.43 -11.90 -22.13
C SER A 3 -5.96 -12.42 -20.81
N ASP A 4 -5.07 -12.92 -19.93
CA ASP A 4 -5.42 -13.13 -18.53
C ASP A 4 -5.62 -11.75 -17.91
N LYS A 5 -6.87 -11.28 -17.93
CA LYS A 5 -7.25 -9.98 -17.38
C LYS A 5 -6.89 -9.97 -15.90
N TRP A 6 -5.81 -9.27 -15.56
CA TRP A 6 -5.37 -9.03 -14.19
C TRP A 6 -6.57 -8.67 -13.30
N ALA A 7 -6.67 -9.32 -12.16
CA ALA A 7 -7.69 -9.07 -11.15
C ALA A 7 -7.03 -8.65 -9.85
N CYS A 8 -7.67 -7.74 -9.10
CA CYS A 8 -7.19 -7.34 -7.80
C CYS A 8 -7.06 -8.56 -6.88
N VAL A 9 -5.89 -8.79 -6.30
CA VAL A 9 -5.63 -9.94 -5.41
C VAL A 9 -6.46 -9.94 -4.13
N VAL A 10 -7.08 -8.82 -3.77
CA VAL A 10 -7.88 -8.67 -2.54
C VAL A 10 -9.38 -8.89 -2.78
N CYS A 11 -9.93 -8.25 -3.82
CA CYS A 11 -11.38 -8.23 -4.05
C CYS A 11 -11.82 -8.79 -5.40
N GLY A 12 -10.89 -9.27 -6.24
CA GLY A 12 -11.19 -9.81 -7.56
C GLY A 12 -11.61 -8.79 -8.63
N SER A 13 -11.67 -7.49 -8.28
CA SER A 13 -12.01 -6.44 -9.25
C SER A 13 -11.07 -6.46 -10.45
N ARG A 14 -11.65 -6.44 -11.66
CA ARG A 14 -10.93 -6.30 -12.93
C ARG A 14 -10.48 -4.86 -13.21
N ASN A 15 -10.95 -3.90 -12.42
CA ASN A 15 -10.47 -2.52 -12.47
C ASN A 15 -9.15 -2.39 -11.69
N VAL A 16 -8.12 -3.08 -12.18
CA VAL A 16 -6.76 -3.02 -11.66
C VAL A 16 -6.11 -1.73 -12.14
N GLY A 17 -5.55 -0.95 -11.23
CA GLY A 17 -4.87 0.31 -11.54
C GLY A 17 -3.52 0.46 -10.83
N LEU A 18 -3.12 -0.54 -10.03
CA LEU A 18 -1.93 -0.50 -9.20
C LEU A 18 -1.24 -1.87 -9.23
N ILE A 19 0.08 -1.88 -9.29
CA ILE A 19 0.91 -3.05 -9.00
C ILE A 19 1.77 -2.71 -7.79
N ILE A 20 1.62 -3.46 -6.72
CA ILE A 20 2.37 -3.26 -5.47
C ILE A 20 3.08 -4.59 -5.19
N GLU A 21 4.43 -4.57 -5.18
CA GLU A 21 5.26 -5.77 -4.98
C GLU A 21 4.91 -6.92 -5.95
N GLY A 22 4.71 -6.57 -7.23
CA GLY A 22 4.35 -7.52 -8.29
C GLY A 22 2.91 -8.04 -8.24
N LYS A 23 2.10 -7.64 -7.25
CA LYS A 23 0.70 -8.06 -7.13
C LYS A 23 -0.26 -6.99 -7.66
N PRO A 24 -1.29 -7.35 -8.45
CA PRO A 24 -2.29 -6.42 -8.96
C PRO A 24 -3.31 -6.00 -7.89
N TYR A 25 -3.63 -4.71 -7.83
CA TYR A 25 -4.66 -4.16 -6.96
C TYR A 25 -5.58 -3.18 -7.71
N CYS A 26 -6.85 -3.14 -7.30
CA CYS A 26 -7.71 -2.01 -7.62
C CYS A 26 -7.33 -0.81 -6.73
N GLY A 27 -7.72 0.41 -7.14
CA GLY A 27 -7.38 1.63 -6.40
C GLY A 27 -7.81 1.61 -4.92
N LYS A 28 -9.00 1.07 -4.62
CA LYS A 28 -9.53 1.00 -3.25
C LYS A 28 -8.72 0.06 -2.35
N CYS A 29 -8.33 -1.10 -2.86
CA CYS A 29 -7.56 -2.07 -2.07
C CYS A 29 -6.08 -1.66 -1.99
N GLY A 30 -5.49 -1.22 -3.11
CA GLY A 30 -4.09 -0.83 -3.17
C GLY A 30 -3.78 0.39 -2.30
N SER A 31 -4.67 1.38 -2.25
CA SER A 31 -4.49 2.56 -1.37
C SER A 31 -4.41 2.19 0.11
N LYS A 32 -5.18 1.19 0.57
CA LYS A 32 -5.08 0.68 1.95
C LYS A 32 -3.73 0.04 2.23
N VAL A 33 -3.21 -0.75 1.27
CA VAL A 33 -1.88 -1.38 1.38
C VAL A 33 -0.79 -0.31 1.47
N ILE A 34 -0.84 0.70 0.60
CA ILE A 34 0.12 1.81 0.61
C ILE A 34 0.05 2.59 1.94
N ARG A 35 -1.15 2.92 2.44
CA ARG A 35 -1.30 3.59 3.75
C ARG A 35 -0.65 2.80 4.88
N LEU A 36 -0.88 1.48 4.92
CA LEU A 36 -0.27 0.62 5.93
C LEU A 36 1.26 0.57 5.79
N HIS A 37 1.78 0.51 4.56
CA HIS A 37 3.22 0.52 4.30
C HIS A 37 3.85 1.84 4.74
N MET A 38 3.23 2.97 4.42
CA MET A 38 3.68 4.29 4.84
C MET A 38 3.61 4.47 6.36
N TYR A 39 2.52 4.05 6.99
CA TYR A 39 2.39 4.06 8.45
C TYR A 39 3.53 3.29 9.12
N ARG A 40 3.81 2.07 8.67
CA ARG A 40 4.91 1.24 9.21
C ARG A 40 6.28 1.86 8.93
N PHE A 41 6.49 2.40 7.74
CA PHE A 41 7.75 3.03 7.36
C PHE A 41 8.05 4.26 8.23
N LEU A 42 7.08 5.17 8.37
CA LEU A 42 7.23 6.36 9.19
C LEU A 42 7.46 6.02 10.67
N ASN A 43 6.78 5.00 11.20
CA ASN A 43 7.02 4.55 12.58
C ASN A 43 8.44 3.99 12.78
N ARG A 44 9.00 3.28 11.80
CA ARG A 44 10.41 2.85 11.86
C ARG A 44 11.37 4.03 11.86
N LEU A 45 11.19 4.99 10.95
CA LEU A 45 12.00 6.20 10.94
C LEU A 45 11.94 6.94 12.28
N LYS A 46 10.76 6.97 12.90
CA LYS A 46 10.56 7.58 14.23
C LYS A 46 11.31 6.82 15.32
N GLN A 47 11.24 5.49 15.33
CA GLN A 47 11.96 4.63 16.29
C GLN A 47 13.49 4.73 16.14
N GLU A 48 13.96 4.94 14.92
CA GLU A 48 15.38 5.11 14.59
C GLU A 48 15.87 6.56 14.80
N ASN A 49 15.02 7.46 15.31
CA ASN A 49 15.28 8.90 15.48
C ASN A 49 15.72 9.62 14.18
N LEU A 50 15.26 9.12 13.02
CA LEU A 50 15.50 9.72 11.71
C LEU A 50 14.47 10.82 11.36
N ILE A 51 13.36 10.88 12.11
CA ILE A 51 12.39 11.98 12.09
C ILE A 51 12.05 12.37 13.54
N ASP A 52 11.50 13.57 13.72
CA ASP A 52 11.14 14.11 15.03
C ASP A 52 10.20 13.16 15.81
N PRO A 53 10.59 12.68 17.02
CA PRO A 53 9.76 11.86 17.89
C PRO A 53 8.42 12.50 18.31
N GLY A 54 8.29 13.82 18.21
CA GLY A 54 7.04 14.55 18.45
C GLY A 54 6.03 14.44 17.30
N VAL A 55 6.45 14.03 16.10
CA VAL A 55 5.56 13.96 14.93
C VAL A 55 4.47 12.91 15.15
N ARG A 56 3.21 13.33 15.00
CA ARG A 56 2.05 12.44 15.01
C ARG A 56 1.88 11.79 13.64
N ILE A 57 1.96 10.46 13.60
CA ILE A 57 1.72 9.67 12.38
C ILE A 57 0.24 9.22 12.40
N PRO A 58 -0.59 9.57 11.40
CA PRO A 58 -1.99 9.14 11.33
C PRO A 58 -2.10 7.63 11.12
N GLU A 59 -3.03 6.99 11.83
CA GLU A 59 -3.34 5.58 11.62
C GLU A 59 -3.99 5.34 10.24
N PRO A 60 -3.74 4.18 9.60
CA PRO A 60 -4.12 3.90 8.22
C PRO A 60 -5.63 3.66 7.98
#